data_AF-A0A1U8F0U0-F1
#
_entry.id   AF-A0A1U8F0U0-F1
#
_cell.length_a   1.000
_cell.length_b   1.000
_cell.length_c   1.000
_cell.angle_alpha   90.00
_cell.angle_beta   90.00
_cell.angle_gamma   90.00
#
_symmetry.space_group_name_H-M   'P 1'
#
loop_
_entity.id
_entity.type
_entity.pdbx_description
1 polymer ?
#
loop_
_entity_poly.entity_id
_entity_poly.type
_entity_poly.pdbx_seq_one_letter_code
_entity_poly.pdbx_strand_id
1 'polypeptide(L)'
;MSLEGKLVSEINIKSDGDVFHEIFRYRPHHISSMSPGKIQNVDIHEGEWGTVGSVIFWNFIHDGKEKVAKEVIEEIDEEKKLVKFKVIGGDVLEAYKSFYLTVHVETKGEDNLVTWILEYEKLNPDIPDPHTLMDFCLNVTKDIEKHHLTGKLVSEINIKSDGDVFHEIFRYRPHHISSMSPDKIQNVDIHEGEWGTVGSVIFWNFTHDGKEKVSKEIIEEIDEEKKLVKFKVIGGDMLEAYNSFYLTVHVETKGEDDHLVTWILEYEKKHANVPDPHTLMDFCLNVTKDIETHHLK
;
A
#
# COMPACT_ATOMS: atom_id res chain seq x y z
N MET A 1 28.91 33.25 -7.27
CA MET A 1 27.83 32.24 -7.40
C MET A 1 26.56 32.86 -6.88
N SER A 2 25.41 32.55 -7.49
CA SER A 2 24.11 33.05 -6.99
C SER A 2 23.82 32.43 -5.62
N LEU A 3 23.36 33.24 -4.66
CA LEU A 3 22.85 32.74 -3.38
C LEU A 3 21.41 32.28 -3.51
N GLU A 4 20.66 32.88 -4.44
CA GLU A 4 19.28 32.50 -4.76
C GLU A 4 19.26 31.38 -5.80
N GLY A 5 18.35 30.42 -5.61
CA GLY A 5 18.17 29.31 -6.51
C GLY A 5 16.74 28.75 -6.48
N LYS A 6 16.44 27.93 -7.49
CA LYS A 6 15.17 27.24 -7.66
C LYS A 6 15.43 25.82 -8.18
N LEU A 7 14.91 24.82 -7.48
CA LEU A 7 14.86 23.44 -7.95
C LEU A 7 13.41 23.07 -8.26
N VAL A 8 13.23 22.33 -9.35
CA VAL A 8 11.93 21.78 -9.76
C VAL A 8 12.13 20.30 -10.04
N SER A 9 11.24 19.46 -9.54
CA SER A 9 11.23 18.03 -9.87
C SER A 9 9.80 17.53 -9.96
N GLU A 10 9.60 16.58 -10.86
CA GLU A 10 8.30 16.03 -11.21
C GLU A 10 8.32 14.52 -10.99
N ILE A 11 7.22 13.97 -10.50
CA ILE A 11 7.03 12.54 -10.32
C ILE A 11 5.60 12.16 -10.67
N ASN A 12 5.45 11.09 -11.46
CA ASN A 12 4.14 10.52 -11.75
C ASN A 12 3.69 9.64 -10.58
N ILE A 13 2.41 9.72 -10.23
CA ILE A 13 1.75 8.84 -9.28
C ILE A 13 0.52 8.19 -9.92
N LYS A 14 0.26 6.93 -9.56
CA LYS A 14 -0.90 6.13 -9.95
C LYS A 14 -2.01 6.13 -8.88
N SER A 15 -1.71 6.68 -7.70
CA SER A 15 -2.71 6.99 -6.67
C SER A 15 -3.55 8.21 -7.07
N ASP A 16 -4.67 8.41 -6.39
CA ASP A 16 -5.57 9.54 -6.62
C ASP A 16 -4.88 10.88 -6.31
N GLY A 17 -4.81 11.77 -7.30
CA GLY A 17 -4.14 13.06 -7.18
C GLY A 17 -4.92 14.11 -6.38
N ASP A 18 -6.25 14.04 -6.35
CA ASP A 18 -7.08 14.89 -5.48
C ASP A 18 -6.80 14.54 -4.02
N VAL A 19 -6.77 13.24 -3.70
CA VAL A 19 -6.41 12.76 -2.36
C VAL A 19 -4.99 13.18 -1.98
N PHE A 20 -4.03 13.09 -2.91
CA PHE A 20 -2.65 13.53 -2.64
C PHE A 20 -2.59 15.04 -2.30
N HIS A 21 -3.30 15.88 -3.05
CA HIS A 21 -3.38 17.31 -2.76
C HIS A 21 -4.02 17.57 -1.38
N GLU A 22 -5.12 16.90 -1.06
CA GLU A 22 -5.80 17.03 0.23
C GLU A 22 -4.91 16.63 1.41
N ILE A 23 -3.99 15.67 1.24
CA ILE A 23 -3.04 15.27 2.29
C ILE A 23 -2.16 16.46 2.67
N PHE A 24 -1.51 17.10 1.71
CA PHE A 24 -0.62 18.24 2.00
C PHE A 24 -1.37 19.48 2.47
N ARG A 25 -2.62 19.64 2.05
CA ARG A 25 -3.44 20.78 2.47
C ARG A 25 -4.06 20.58 3.85
N TYR A 26 -4.87 19.55 4.02
CA TYR A 26 -5.76 19.39 5.16
C TYR A 26 -5.31 18.35 6.17
N ARG A 27 -4.51 17.38 5.73
CA ARG A 27 -4.19 16.19 6.54
C ARG A 27 -2.69 15.87 6.60
N PRO A 28 -1.79 16.87 6.72
CA PRO A 28 -0.35 16.59 6.68
C PRO A 28 0.12 15.75 7.88
N HIS A 29 -0.61 15.79 9.00
CA HIS A 29 -0.41 14.92 10.17
C HIS A 29 -0.61 13.43 9.90
N HIS A 30 -1.26 13.03 8.81
CA HIS A 30 -1.32 11.62 8.41
C HIS A 30 -0.03 11.15 7.72
N ILE A 31 0.84 12.06 7.25
CA ILE A 31 2.05 11.66 6.51
C ILE A 31 3.01 10.87 7.42
N SER A 32 2.98 11.07 8.74
CA SER A 32 3.81 10.30 9.67
C SER A 32 3.45 8.81 9.72
N SER A 33 2.19 8.44 9.45
CA SER A 33 1.80 7.03 9.34
C SER A 33 2.05 6.46 7.95
N MET A 34 2.05 7.31 6.92
CA MET A 34 2.32 6.92 5.53
C MET A 34 3.82 6.77 5.25
N SER A 35 4.66 7.59 5.89
CA SER A 35 6.11 7.64 5.72
C SER A 35 6.87 7.74 7.06
N PRO A 36 6.68 6.80 8.00
CA PRO A 36 7.20 6.90 9.37
C PRO A 36 8.73 6.96 9.45
N GLY A 37 9.42 6.36 8.47
CA GLY A 37 10.89 6.41 8.37
C GLY A 37 11.45 7.78 7.97
N LYS A 38 10.61 8.68 7.44
CA LYS A 38 11.01 10.01 6.93
C LYS A 38 10.35 11.14 7.71
N ILE A 39 9.06 11.01 8.06
CA ILE A 39 8.30 11.97 8.84
C ILE A 39 7.90 11.29 10.15
N GLN A 40 8.37 11.78 11.28
CA GLN A 40 8.06 11.21 12.59
C GLN A 40 6.80 11.83 13.17
N ASN A 41 6.62 13.14 12.97
CA ASN A 41 5.44 13.84 13.47
C ASN A 41 5.14 15.11 12.67
N VAL A 42 3.86 15.50 12.65
CA VAL A 42 3.43 16.78 12.10
C VAL A 42 2.34 17.35 12.99
N ASP A 43 2.58 18.51 13.57
CA ASP A 43 1.66 19.20 14.46
C ASP A 43 1.22 20.54 13.87
N ILE A 44 -0.03 20.93 14.14
CA ILE A 44 -0.44 22.31 13.94
C ILE A 44 -0.02 23.12 15.16
N HIS A 45 0.74 24.18 14.93
CA HIS A 45 1.20 25.08 15.98
C HIS A 45 0.23 26.26 16.13
N GLU A 46 -0.18 26.86 15.00
CA GLU A 46 -1.06 28.03 14.98
C GLU A 46 -2.05 27.91 13.81
N GLY A 47 -3.28 28.39 13.99
CA GLY A 47 -4.32 28.35 12.95
C GLY A 47 -5.05 27.01 12.83
N GLU A 48 -5.61 26.77 11.65
CA GLU A 48 -6.40 25.57 11.30
C GLU A 48 -5.80 24.84 10.07
N TRP A 49 -5.99 23.52 9.97
CA TRP A 49 -5.48 22.77 8.83
C TRP A 49 -6.08 23.25 7.52
N GLY A 50 -5.25 23.41 6.47
CA GLY A 50 -5.71 23.78 5.14
C GLY A 50 -6.02 25.27 4.92
N THR A 51 -5.61 26.13 5.84
CA THR A 51 -5.87 27.57 5.80
C THR A 51 -4.58 28.36 5.61
N VAL A 52 -4.59 29.36 4.72
CA VAL A 52 -3.46 30.27 4.54
C VAL A 52 -3.17 31.02 5.85
N GLY A 53 -1.90 31.10 6.21
CA GLY A 53 -1.42 31.68 7.47
C GLY A 53 -1.31 30.70 8.63
N SER A 54 -1.83 29.48 8.51
CA SER A 54 -1.60 28.44 9.52
C SER A 54 -0.16 27.99 9.55
N VAL A 55 0.28 27.58 10.73
CA VAL A 55 1.66 27.23 11.01
C VAL A 55 1.77 25.78 11.41
N ILE A 56 2.60 25.05 10.69
CA ILE A 56 2.82 23.62 10.81
C ILE A 56 4.23 23.39 11.35
N PHE A 57 4.36 22.44 12.26
CA PHE A 57 5.63 21.97 12.80
C PHE A 57 5.89 20.54 12.35
N TRP A 58 7.03 20.30 11.74
CA TRP A 58 7.47 19.02 11.21
C TRP A 58 8.62 18.47 12.05
N ASN A 59 8.56 17.19 12.38
CA ASN A 59 9.69 16.40 12.82
C ASN A 59 9.98 15.33 11.75
N PHE A 60 11.18 15.37 11.17
CA PHE A 60 11.56 14.57 10.01
C PHE A 60 13.00 14.06 10.09
N ILE A 61 13.28 12.92 9.45
CA ILE A 61 14.63 12.36 9.31
C ILE A 61 15.14 12.67 7.91
N HIS A 62 16.21 13.44 7.83
CA HIS A 62 16.87 13.78 6.57
C HIS A 62 18.38 13.53 6.68
N ASP A 63 18.94 12.79 5.73
CA ASP A 63 20.32 12.31 5.74
C ASP A 63 20.69 11.54 7.03
N GLY A 64 19.75 10.73 7.52
CA GLY A 64 19.91 9.91 8.73
C GLY A 64 19.92 10.69 10.04
N LYS A 65 19.57 11.99 10.02
CA LYS A 65 19.49 12.85 11.20
C LYS A 65 18.07 13.35 11.40
N GLU A 66 17.63 13.34 12.66
CA GLU A 66 16.39 14.03 13.06
C GLU A 66 16.57 15.53 12.88
N LYS A 67 15.55 16.17 12.32
CA LYS A 67 15.46 17.60 12.04
C LYS A 67 14.03 18.08 12.29
N VAL A 68 13.91 19.38 12.49
CA VAL A 68 12.64 20.07 12.64
C VAL A 68 12.51 21.21 11.64
N ALA A 69 11.29 21.49 11.21
CA ALA A 69 10.94 22.66 10.42
C ALA A 69 9.63 23.25 10.92
N LYS A 70 9.57 24.58 11.05
CA LYS A 70 8.33 25.32 11.28
C LYS A 70 8.01 26.06 9.99
N GLU A 71 6.84 25.83 9.44
CA GLU A 71 6.42 26.37 8.14
C GLU A 71 5.07 27.06 8.26
N VAL A 72 4.87 28.14 7.50
CA VAL A 72 3.56 28.78 7.34
C VAL A 72 3.00 28.46 5.96
N ILE A 73 1.71 28.16 5.86
CA ILE A 73 1.02 28.06 4.58
C ILE A 73 0.93 29.46 3.99
N GLU A 74 1.68 29.72 2.93
CA GLU A 74 1.77 31.04 2.31
C GLU A 74 0.70 31.23 1.21
N GLU A 75 0.43 30.19 0.44
CA GLU A 75 -0.51 30.24 -0.68
C GLU A 75 -1.21 28.89 -0.85
N ILE A 76 -2.48 28.95 -1.23
CA ILE A 76 -3.27 27.80 -1.69
C ILE A 76 -3.98 28.23 -2.97
N ASP A 77 -3.84 27.43 -4.03
CA ASP A 77 -4.61 27.58 -5.27
C ASP A 77 -5.37 26.27 -5.53
N GLU A 78 -6.66 26.30 -5.27
CA GLU A 78 -7.57 25.15 -5.39
C GLU A 78 -7.74 24.66 -6.82
N GLU A 79 -7.84 25.59 -7.76
CA GLU A 79 -8.06 25.25 -9.16
C GLU A 79 -6.83 24.55 -9.72
N LYS A 80 -5.64 24.98 -9.29
CA LYS A 80 -4.37 24.35 -9.66
C LYS A 80 -3.97 23.20 -8.76
N LYS A 81 -4.65 22.94 -7.63
CA LYS A 81 -4.21 21.97 -6.61
C LYS A 81 -2.79 22.22 -6.13
N LEU A 82 -2.53 23.47 -5.73
CA LEU A 82 -1.22 23.94 -5.32
C LEU A 82 -1.25 24.38 -3.86
N VAL A 83 -0.23 23.99 -3.11
CA VAL A 83 0.03 24.52 -1.76
C VAL A 83 1.48 24.99 -1.70
N LYS A 84 1.68 26.23 -1.27
CA LYS A 84 2.98 26.84 -1.04
C LYS A 84 3.20 27.07 0.44
N PHE A 85 4.33 26.61 0.94
CA PHE A 85 4.78 26.76 2.31
C PHE A 85 6.04 27.63 2.34
N LYS A 86 6.15 28.45 3.38
CA LYS A 86 7.35 29.21 3.70
C LYS A 86 7.94 28.69 5.00
N VAL A 87 9.21 28.32 4.99
CA VAL A 87 9.92 27.94 6.21
C VAL A 87 10.21 29.19 7.04
N ILE A 88 9.82 29.15 8.31
CA ILE A 88 9.95 30.24 9.28
C ILE A 88 10.75 29.86 10.53
N GLY A 89 11.19 28.61 10.64
CA GLY A 89 12.05 28.15 11.73
C GLY A 89 12.54 26.70 11.53
N GLY A 90 13.47 26.28 12.38
CA GLY A 90 14.04 24.93 12.37
C GLY A 90 15.34 24.79 11.57
N ASP A 91 15.82 23.56 11.45
CA ASP A 91 17.17 23.24 10.95
C ASP A 91 17.41 23.65 9.50
N VAL A 92 16.35 23.78 8.70
CA VAL A 92 16.46 24.23 7.30
C VAL A 92 17.03 25.66 7.22
N LEU A 93 16.64 26.53 8.14
CA LEU A 93 17.11 27.93 8.15
C LEU A 93 18.55 28.11 8.68
N GLU A 94 19.18 27.04 9.18
CA GLU A 94 20.61 27.06 9.53
C GLU A 94 21.52 27.08 8.29
N ALA A 95 20.99 26.69 7.12
CA ALA A 95 21.71 26.70 5.84
C ALA A 95 21.17 27.78 4.88
N TYR A 96 19.87 28.08 4.96
CA TYR A 96 19.18 28.97 4.02
C TYR A 96 18.58 30.18 4.74
N LYS A 97 18.83 31.38 4.20
CA LYS A 97 18.24 32.64 4.66
C LYS A 97 16.74 32.69 4.42
N SER A 98 16.28 32.14 3.30
CA SER A 98 14.87 31.94 3.00
C SER A 98 14.67 30.61 2.28
N PHE A 99 13.53 29.96 2.52
CA PHE A 99 13.21 28.68 1.91
C PHE A 99 11.70 28.53 1.74
N TYR A 100 11.29 28.12 0.55
CA TYR A 100 9.91 27.90 0.15
C TYR A 100 9.75 26.52 -0.48
N LEU A 101 8.66 25.86 -0.13
CA LEU A 101 8.29 24.55 -0.63
C LEU A 101 6.94 24.69 -1.34
N THR A 102 6.83 24.29 -2.59
CA THR A 102 5.53 24.21 -3.29
C THR A 102 5.28 22.80 -3.75
N VAL A 103 4.08 22.29 -3.48
CA VAL A 103 3.55 21.05 -4.06
C VAL A 103 2.40 21.41 -4.98
N HIS A 104 2.44 20.89 -6.20
CA HIS A 104 1.43 21.13 -7.24
C HIS A 104 1.03 19.79 -7.85
N VAL A 105 -0.27 19.54 -8.00
CA VAL A 105 -0.78 18.26 -8.52
C VAL A 105 -1.60 18.48 -9.78
N GLU A 106 -1.14 17.92 -10.90
CA GLU A 106 -1.94 17.84 -12.12
C GLU A 106 -2.60 16.47 -12.21
N THR A 107 -3.93 16.45 -12.29
CA THR A 107 -4.69 15.20 -12.47
C THR A 107 -4.94 14.94 -13.96
N LYS A 108 -4.43 13.81 -14.48
CA LYS A 108 -4.55 13.43 -15.91
C LYS A 108 -4.90 11.94 -16.07
N GLY A 109 -6.17 11.61 -15.83
CA GLY A 109 -6.65 10.23 -15.93
C GLY A 109 -6.08 9.35 -14.83
N GLU A 110 -5.43 8.24 -15.19
CA GLU A 110 -4.80 7.31 -14.24
C GLU A 110 -3.34 7.69 -13.89
N ASP A 111 -2.77 8.65 -14.62
CA ASP A 111 -1.42 9.16 -14.45
C ASP A 111 -1.48 10.60 -13.93
N ASN A 112 -1.30 10.77 -12.62
CA ASN A 112 -1.26 12.09 -12.01
C ASN A 112 0.19 12.56 -11.87
N LEU A 113 0.45 13.86 -12.03
CA LEU A 113 1.79 14.44 -11.94
C LEU A 113 1.89 15.31 -10.69
N VAL A 114 2.84 14.99 -9.80
CA VAL A 114 3.20 15.82 -8.66
C VAL A 114 4.46 16.60 -9.00
N THR A 115 4.39 17.92 -8.90
CA THR A 115 5.53 18.82 -9.07
C THR A 115 5.93 19.38 -7.71
N TRP A 116 7.18 19.18 -7.34
CA TRP A 116 7.83 19.82 -6.20
C TRP A 116 8.69 20.99 -6.67
N ILE A 117 8.57 22.12 -5.99
CA ILE A 117 9.37 23.32 -6.24
C ILE A 117 10.01 23.77 -4.94
N LEU A 118 11.34 23.92 -4.94
CA LEU A 118 12.12 24.48 -3.84
C LEU A 118 12.67 25.83 -4.29
N GLU A 119 12.28 26.92 -3.63
CA GLU A 119 12.85 28.26 -3.87
C GLU A 119 13.63 28.68 -2.62
N TYR A 120 14.89 29.08 -2.77
CA TYR A 120 15.76 29.28 -1.61
C TYR A 120 16.79 30.38 -1.83
N GLU A 121 17.25 30.96 -0.72
CA GLU A 121 18.41 31.84 -0.64
C GLU A 121 19.40 31.25 0.36
N LYS A 122 20.62 30.91 -0.08
CA LYS A 122 21.70 30.39 0.76
C LYS A 122 22.24 31.46 1.71
N LEU A 123 22.70 31.06 2.89
CA LEU A 123 23.39 31.99 3.81
C LEU A 123 24.74 32.48 3.27
N ASN A 124 25.44 31.63 2.51
CA ASN A 124 26.72 31.94 1.88
C ASN A 124 26.98 30.98 0.69
N PRO A 125 28.00 31.25 -0.15
CA PRO A 125 28.26 30.44 -1.36
C PRO A 125 28.71 29.00 -1.11
N ASP A 126 29.15 28.65 0.11
CA ASP A 126 29.63 27.30 0.45
C ASP A 126 28.49 26.34 0.81
N ILE A 127 27.28 26.85 0.99
CA ILE A 127 26.08 26.05 1.20
C ILE A 127 25.71 25.34 -0.11
N PRO A 128 25.51 24.00 -0.11
CA PRO A 128 25.08 23.28 -1.31
C PRO A 128 23.65 23.65 -1.72
N ASP A 129 23.27 23.34 -2.95
CA ASP A 129 21.85 23.38 -3.36
C ASP A 129 21.07 22.26 -2.65
N PRO A 130 19.77 22.43 -2.36
CA PRO A 130 18.96 21.49 -1.55
C PRO A 130 18.54 20.23 -2.32
N HIS A 131 19.45 19.61 -3.08
CA HIS A 131 19.16 18.40 -3.85
C HIS A 131 18.73 17.22 -2.97
N THR A 132 19.38 17.02 -1.81
CA THR A 132 18.99 15.95 -0.87
C THR A 132 17.60 16.18 -0.27
N LEU A 133 17.22 17.45 -0.05
CA LEU A 133 15.87 17.83 0.39
C LEU A 133 14.83 17.58 -0.73
N MET A 134 15.19 17.79 -1.99
CA MET A 134 14.32 17.44 -3.12
C MET A 134 14.11 15.92 -3.20
N ASP A 135 15.18 15.13 -3.09
CA ASP A 135 15.08 13.67 -3.06
C ASP A 135 14.22 13.18 -1.88
N PHE A 136 14.32 13.85 -0.73
CA PHE A 136 13.44 13.60 0.41
C PHE A 136 11.97 13.79 0.06
N CYS A 137 11.57 14.93 -0.55
CA CYS A 137 10.19 15.18 -0.99
C CYS A 137 9.68 14.12 -1.99
N LEU A 138 10.52 13.73 -2.96
CA LEU A 138 10.19 12.70 -3.93
C LEU A 138 10.01 11.33 -3.26
N ASN A 139 10.82 11.01 -2.25
CA ASN A 139 10.70 9.73 -1.54
C ASN A 139 9.55 9.71 -0.53
N VAL A 140 9.13 10.85 0.03
CA VAL A 140 7.87 10.95 0.79
C VAL A 140 6.68 10.77 -0.14
N THR A 141 6.74 11.33 -1.36
CA THR A 141 5.68 11.17 -2.38
C THR A 141 5.45 9.69 -2.74
N LYS A 142 6.53 8.92 -2.95
CA LYS A 142 6.47 7.47 -3.20
C LYS A 142 5.87 6.68 -2.03
N ASP A 143 6.20 7.06 -0.80
CA ASP A 143 5.66 6.38 0.38
C ASP A 143 4.15 6.63 0.52
N ILE A 144 3.70 7.88 0.29
CA ILE A 144 2.27 8.22 0.26
C ILE A 144 1.56 7.44 -0.86
N GLU A 145 2.09 7.44 -2.08
CA GLU A 145 1.51 6.68 -3.19
C GLU A 145 1.37 5.18 -2.83
N LYS A 146 2.46 4.58 -2.34
CA LYS A 146 2.45 3.17 -1.94
C LYS A 146 1.40 2.89 -0.89
N HIS A 147 1.30 3.74 0.14
CA HIS A 147 0.29 3.61 1.19
C HIS A 147 -1.13 3.57 0.63
N HIS A 148 -1.42 4.38 -0.39
CA HIS A 148 -2.75 4.45 -1.02
C HIS A 148 -3.04 3.35 -2.05
N LEU A 149 -2.02 2.69 -2.59
CA LEU A 149 -2.19 1.59 -3.54
C LEU A 149 -2.13 0.20 -2.89
N THR A 150 -1.53 0.08 -1.71
CA THR A 150 -1.49 -1.18 -0.97
C THR A 150 -2.71 -1.36 -0.07
N GLY A 151 -3.23 -2.58 0.02
CA GLY A 151 -4.33 -2.92 0.90
C GLY A 151 -4.20 -4.31 1.50
N LYS A 152 -4.97 -4.55 2.56
CA LYS A 152 -5.07 -5.83 3.25
C LYS A 152 -6.52 -6.08 3.65
N LEU A 153 -7.10 -7.17 3.15
CA LEU A 153 -8.40 -7.67 3.60
C LEU A 153 -8.18 -8.88 4.49
N VAL A 154 -8.92 -8.95 5.60
CA VAL A 154 -8.95 -10.10 6.49
C VAL A 154 -10.40 -10.50 6.70
N SER A 155 -10.71 -11.77 6.57
CA SER A 155 -12.03 -12.31 6.92
C SER A 155 -11.90 -13.68 7.52
N GLU A 156 -12.84 -13.99 8.40
CA GLU A 156 -12.79 -15.20 9.21
C GLU A 156 -14.11 -15.96 9.08
N ILE A 157 -14.02 -17.29 9.10
CA ILE A 157 -15.17 -18.17 9.08
C ILE A 157 -14.92 -19.35 10.01
N ASN A 158 -15.90 -19.67 10.85
CA ASN A 158 -15.85 -20.86 11.68
C ASN A 158 -16.26 -22.08 10.85
N ILE A 159 -15.52 -23.16 11.00
CA ILE A 159 -15.85 -24.48 10.44
C ILE A 159 -15.98 -25.49 11.58
N LYS A 160 -16.87 -26.46 11.40
CA LYS A 160 -17.06 -27.60 12.31
C LYS A 160 -16.31 -28.86 11.88
N SER A 161 -15.89 -28.91 10.61
CA SER A 161 -15.03 -29.98 10.10
C SER A 161 -13.61 -29.83 10.64
N ASP A 162 -12.89 -30.94 10.80
CA ASP A 162 -11.51 -30.97 11.28
C ASP A 162 -10.59 -29.92 10.61
N GLY A 163 -10.03 -29.02 11.41
CA GLY A 163 -9.17 -27.94 10.96
C GLY A 163 -7.81 -28.41 10.40
N ASP A 164 -7.27 -29.54 10.87
CA ASP A 164 -6.05 -30.13 10.31
C ASP A 164 -6.31 -30.65 8.90
N VAL A 165 -7.46 -31.29 8.69
CA VAL A 165 -7.88 -31.72 7.34
C VAL A 165 -8.03 -30.53 6.41
N PHE A 166 -8.62 -29.42 6.88
CA PHE A 166 -8.73 -28.21 6.07
C PHE A 166 -7.35 -27.64 5.68
N HIS A 167 -6.42 -27.58 6.63
CA HIS A 167 -5.04 -27.15 6.36
C HIS A 167 -4.34 -28.08 5.36
N GLU A 168 -4.49 -29.39 5.52
CA GLU A 168 -3.92 -30.40 4.60
C GLU A 168 -4.45 -30.24 3.17
N ILE A 169 -5.71 -29.84 2.97
CA ILE A 169 -6.28 -29.62 1.65
C ILE A 169 -5.52 -28.51 0.92
N PHE A 170 -5.37 -27.33 1.52
CA PHE A 170 -4.65 -26.22 0.86
C PHE A 170 -3.16 -26.48 0.71
N ARG A 171 -2.57 -27.26 1.61
CA ARG A 171 -1.16 -27.57 1.57
C ARG A 171 -0.81 -28.67 0.57
N TYR A 172 -1.41 -29.84 0.73
CA TYR A 172 -0.96 -31.06 0.04
C TYR A 172 -1.89 -31.52 -1.08
N ARG A 173 -3.16 -31.12 -1.03
CA ARG A 173 -4.18 -31.68 -1.93
C ARG A 173 -5.13 -30.63 -2.50
N PRO A 174 -4.66 -29.46 -2.96
CA PRO A 174 -5.56 -28.41 -3.44
C PRO A 174 -6.32 -28.82 -4.71
N HIS A 175 -5.80 -29.79 -5.46
CA HIS A 175 -6.49 -30.43 -6.59
C HIS A 175 -7.76 -31.18 -6.21
N HIS A 176 -7.97 -31.55 -4.94
CA HIS A 176 -9.25 -32.09 -4.49
C HIS A 176 -10.36 -31.03 -4.42
N ILE A 177 -10.01 -29.75 -4.32
CA ILE A 177 -11.00 -28.68 -4.18
C ILE A 177 -11.91 -28.59 -5.40
N SER A 178 -11.43 -28.97 -6.60
CA SER A 178 -12.27 -29.01 -7.81
C SER A 178 -13.41 -30.02 -7.71
N SER A 179 -13.26 -31.07 -6.90
CA SER A 179 -14.35 -32.02 -6.63
C SER A 179 -15.27 -31.57 -5.50
N MET A 180 -14.76 -30.75 -4.57
CA MET A 180 -15.52 -30.22 -3.43
C MET A 180 -16.36 -29.00 -3.81
N SER A 181 -15.87 -28.19 -4.75
CA SER A 181 -16.47 -26.94 -5.21
C SER A 181 -16.37 -26.78 -6.74
N PRO A 182 -16.95 -27.71 -7.53
CA PRO A 182 -16.76 -27.76 -8.99
C PRO A 182 -17.33 -26.55 -9.75
N ASP A 183 -18.34 -25.87 -9.19
CA ASP A 183 -18.91 -24.65 -9.77
C ASP A 183 -17.98 -23.45 -9.63
N LYS A 184 -17.10 -23.44 -8.63
CA LYS A 184 -16.17 -22.33 -8.36
C LYS A 184 -14.76 -22.64 -8.82
N ILE A 185 -14.28 -23.86 -8.61
CA ILE A 185 -12.93 -24.30 -8.96
C ILE A 185 -13.06 -25.48 -9.93
N GLN A 186 -12.66 -25.24 -11.17
CA GLN A 186 -12.78 -26.25 -12.23
C GLN A 186 -11.58 -27.18 -12.24
N ASN A 187 -10.39 -26.67 -11.93
CA ASN A 187 -9.16 -27.45 -11.95
C ASN A 187 -8.06 -26.82 -11.10
N VAL A 188 -7.19 -27.66 -10.52
CA VAL A 188 -5.96 -27.21 -9.86
C VAL A 188 -4.84 -28.17 -10.20
N ASP A 189 -3.79 -27.67 -10.83
CA ASP A 189 -2.64 -28.45 -11.25
C ASP A 189 -1.37 -27.95 -10.58
N ILE A 190 -0.45 -28.86 -10.31
CA ILE A 190 0.92 -28.49 -10.00
C ILE A 190 1.68 -28.29 -11.30
N HIS A 191 2.23 -27.09 -11.49
CA HIS A 191 3.02 -26.73 -12.66
C HIS A 191 4.50 -27.05 -12.44
N GLU A 192 5.03 -26.70 -11.26
CA GLU A 192 6.44 -26.89 -10.89
C GLU A 192 6.55 -27.27 -9.41
N GLY A 193 7.50 -28.13 -9.06
CA GLY A 193 7.73 -28.58 -7.69
C GLY A 193 6.86 -29.74 -7.23
N GLU A 194 6.69 -29.86 -5.92
CA GLU A 194 5.90 -30.90 -5.25
C GLU A 194 4.77 -30.30 -4.40
N TRP A 195 3.68 -31.04 -4.18
CA TRP A 195 2.60 -30.55 -3.34
C TRP A 195 3.07 -30.31 -1.90
N GLY A 196 2.68 -29.19 -1.31
CA GLY A 196 2.99 -28.85 0.08
C GLY A 196 4.42 -28.39 0.35
N THR A 197 5.19 -28.05 -0.68
CA THR A 197 6.56 -27.51 -0.52
C THR A 197 6.65 -26.04 -0.93
N VAL A 198 7.32 -25.22 -0.11
CA VAL A 198 7.62 -23.83 -0.45
C VAL A 198 8.41 -23.76 -1.76
N GLY A 199 8.04 -22.82 -2.63
CA GLY A 199 8.62 -22.65 -3.96
C GLY A 199 7.88 -23.43 -5.06
N SER A 200 6.97 -24.33 -4.72
CA SER A 200 6.11 -25.00 -5.71
C SER A 200 5.13 -24.05 -6.35
N VAL A 201 4.82 -24.30 -7.61
CA VAL A 201 3.97 -23.47 -8.43
C VAL A 201 2.68 -24.20 -8.78
N ILE A 202 1.56 -23.60 -8.42
CA ILE A 202 0.21 -24.13 -8.58
C ILE A 202 -0.51 -23.29 -9.64
N PHE A 203 -1.29 -23.96 -10.48
CA PHE A 203 -2.14 -23.35 -11.48
C PHE A 203 -3.61 -23.64 -11.17
N TRP A 204 -4.42 -22.59 -11.08
CA TRP A 204 -5.83 -22.65 -10.76
C TRP A 204 -6.67 -22.25 -11.97
N ASN A 205 -7.70 -23.02 -12.28
CA ASN A 205 -8.82 -22.62 -13.14
C ASN A 205 -10.06 -22.48 -12.26
N PHE A 206 -10.64 -21.28 -12.24
CA PHE A 206 -11.76 -20.97 -11.36
C PHE A 206 -12.74 -20.00 -12.03
N THR A 207 -13.98 -19.99 -11.54
CA THR A 207 -15.02 -19.08 -12.00
C THR A 207 -15.31 -18.06 -10.91
N HIS A 208 -15.01 -16.80 -11.19
CA HIS A 208 -15.20 -15.68 -10.27
C HIS A 208 -16.00 -14.57 -10.95
N ASP A 209 -17.05 -14.11 -10.27
CA ASP A 209 -18.02 -13.13 -10.80
C ASP A 209 -18.60 -13.53 -12.17
N GLY A 210 -18.87 -14.84 -12.34
CA GLY A 210 -19.44 -15.41 -13.56
C GLY A 210 -18.48 -15.48 -14.76
N LYS A 211 -17.19 -15.21 -14.54
CA LYS A 211 -16.15 -15.31 -15.57
C LYS A 211 -15.14 -16.39 -15.20
N GLU A 212 -14.78 -17.21 -16.18
CA GLU A 212 -13.63 -18.11 -16.06
C GLU A 212 -12.35 -17.28 -15.95
N LYS A 213 -11.50 -17.65 -15.00
CA LYS A 213 -10.22 -17.02 -14.70
C LYS A 213 -9.17 -18.07 -14.41
N VAL A 214 -7.92 -17.67 -14.54
CA VAL A 214 -6.74 -18.45 -14.21
C VAL A 214 -5.86 -17.71 -13.21
N SER A 215 -5.21 -18.46 -12.34
CA SER A 215 -4.17 -17.94 -11.42
C SER A 215 -2.98 -18.89 -11.43
N LYS A 216 -1.77 -18.34 -11.57
CA LYS A 216 -0.51 -19.07 -11.36
C LYS A 216 0.11 -18.52 -10.09
N GLU A 217 0.27 -19.37 -9.09
CA GLU A 217 0.71 -19.00 -7.74
C GLU A 217 1.92 -19.80 -7.31
N ILE A 218 2.83 -19.17 -6.57
CA ILE A 218 3.93 -19.86 -5.88
C ILE A 218 3.61 -19.94 -4.40
N ILE A 219 3.87 -21.09 -3.77
CA ILE A 219 3.83 -21.22 -2.31
C ILE A 219 5.01 -20.42 -1.75
N GLU A 220 4.73 -19.27 -1.15
CA GLU A 220 5.74 -18.37 -0.62
C GLU A 220 6.15 -18.75 0.81
N GLU A 221 5.20 -19.20 1.62
CA GLU A 221 5.43 -19.52 3.03
C GLU A 221 4.51 -20.64 3.49
N ILE A 222 5.02 -21.52 4.34
CA ILE A 222 4.25 -22.50 5.11
C ILE A 222 4.72 -22.41 6.55
N ASP A 223 3.77 -22.31 7.48
CA ASP A 223 4.02 -22.40 8.92
C ASP A 223 3.14 -23.51 9.50
N GLU A 224 3.76 -24.62 9.87
CA GLU A 224 3.09 -25.80 10.42
C GLU A 224 2.45 -25.55 11.78
N GLU A 225 3.15 -24.82 12.63
CA GLU A 225 2.69 -24.55 14.00
C GLU A 225 1.45 -23.66 13.95
N LYS A 226 1.45 -22.70 13.03
CA LYS A 226 0.30 -21.83 12.77
C LYS A 226 -0.68 -22.39 11.74
N LYS A 227 -0.51 -23.60 11.20
CA LYS A 227 -1.35 -24.15 10.13
C LYS A 227 -1.64 -23.13 9.01
N LEU A 228 -0.59 -22.45 8.56
CA LEU A 228 -0.68 -21.33 7.62
C LEU A 228 -0.03 -21.71 6.29
N VAL A 229 -0.68 -21.33 5.19
CA VAL A 229 -0.10 -21.38 3.84
C VAL A 229 -0.28 -20.02 3.18
N LYS A 230 0.83 -19.45 2.69
CA LYS A 230 0.86 -18.19 1.94
C LYS A 230 1.20 -18.47 0.48
N PHE A 231 0.36 -17.97 -0.41
CA PHE A 231 0.52 -18.01 -1.84
C PHE A 231 0.81 -16.61 -2.37
N LYS A 232 1.73 -16.52 -3.32
CA LYS A 232 1.98 -15.30 -4.10
C LYS A 232 1.53 -15.53 -5.53
N VAL A 233 0.69 -14.66 -6.05
CA VAL A 233 0.29 -14.69 -7.46
C VAL A 233 1.46 -14.23 -8.33
N ILE A 234 1.85 -15.05 -9.30
CA ILE A 234 2.94 -14.80 -10.25
C ILE A 234 2.48 -14.81 -11.72
N GLY A 235 1.21 -15.08 -11.98
CA GLY A 235 0.60 -15.02 -13.30
C GLY A 235 -0.92 -15.18 -13.26
N GLY A 236 -1.60 -14.89 -14.37
CA GLY A 236 -3.06 -15.00 -14.50
C GLY A 236 -3.79 -13.67 -14.35
N ASP A 237 -5.13 -13.73 -14.35
CA ASP A 237 -6.02 -12.57 -14.49
C ASP A 237 -5.86 -11.54 -13.37
N MET A 238 -5.49 -11.97 -12.16
CA MET A 238 -5.32 -11.06 -11.01
C MET A 238 -4.22 -10.01 -11.26
N LEU A 239 -3.16 -10.36 -11.97
CA LEU A 239 -2.07 -9.42 -12.27
C LEU A 239 -2.43 -8.42 -13.38
N GLU A 240 -3.63 -8.49 -13.96
CA GLU A 240 -4.14 -7.44 -14.83
C GLU A 240 -4.52 -6.19 -14.03
N ALA A 241 -5.00 -6.35 -12.80
CA ALA A 241 -5.47 -5.26 -11.94
C ALA A 241 -4.49 -4.90 -10.81
N TYR A 242 -3.67 -5.86 -10.35
CA TYR A 242 -2.77 -5.69 -9.21
C TYR A 242 -1.30 -5.85 -9.62
N ASN A 243 -0.42 -4.99 -9.09
CA ASN A 243 1.04 -5.11 -9.21
C ASN A 243 1.58 -6.30 -8.41
N SER A 244 0.98 -6.55 -7.24
CA SER A 244 1.27 -7.72 -6.42
C SER A 244 0.00 -8.20 -5.72
N PHE A 245 -0.09 -9.51 -5.49
CA PHE A 245 -1.23 -10.13 -4.83
C PHE A 245 -0.79 -11.38 -4.07
N TYR A 246 -1.22 -11.49 -2.81
CA TYR A 246 -0.93 -12.61 -1.92
C TYR A 246 -2.22 -13.10 -1.29
N LEU A 247 -2.34 -14.42 -1.18
CA LEU A 247 -3.43 -15.08 -0.47
C LEU A 247 -2.82 -15.86 0.68
N THR A 248 -3.34 -15.69 1.89
CA THR A 248 -2.95 -16.51 3.04
C THR A 248 -4.19 -17.17 3.60
N VAL A 249 -4.08 -18.47 3.87
CA VAL A 249 -5.06 -19.22 4.64
C VAL A 249 -4.40 -19.70 5.93
N HIS A 250 -5.08 -19.48 7.05
CA HIS A 250 -4.63 -19.85 8.39
C HIS A 250 -5.79 -20.55 9.09
N VAL A 251 -5.52 -21.69 9.74
CA VAL A 251 -6.49 -22.39 10.58
C VAL A 251 -6.10 -22.35 12.05
N GLU A 252 -6.96 -21.77 12.89
CA GLU A 252 -6.80 -21.77 14.33
C GLU A 252 -7.78 -22.78 14.97
N THR A 253 -7.25 -23.74 15.74
CA THR A 253 -8.06 -24.71 16.48
C THR A 253 -8.46 -24.14 17.84
N LYS A 254 -9.76 -23.83 18.03
CA LYS A 254 -10.29 -23.24 19.28
C LYS A 254 -10.92 -24.27 20.22
N GLY A 255 -11.35 -25.42 19.70
CA GLY A 255 -11.93 -26.54 20.46
C GLY A 255 -11.97 -27.82 19.62
N GLU A 256 -12.67 -28.85 20.13
CA GLU A 256 -12.77 -30.17 19.47
C GLU A 256 -13.54 -30.11 18.14
N ASP A 257 -14.59 -29.28 18.06
CA ASP A 257 -15.43 -29.07 16.85
C ASP A 257 -15.58 -27.57 16.50
N ASP A 258 -14.62 -26.74 16.92
CA ASP A 258 -14.62 -25.30 16.69
C ASP A 258 -13.26 -24.84 16.17
N HIS A 259 -13.20 -24.57 14.87
CA HIS A 259 -11.99 -24.10 14.20
C HIS A 259 -12.29 -22.83 13.41
N LEU A 260 -11.36 -21.88 13.47
CA LEU A 260 -11.46 -20.61 12.77
C LEU A 260 -10.52 -20.63 11.57
N VAL A 261 -11.08 -20.48 10.37
CA VAL A 261 -10.30 -20.25 9.15
C VAL A 261 -10.22 -18.75 8.90
N THR A 262 -9.01 -18.21 8.83
CA THR A 262 -8.72 -16.82 8.48
C THR A 262 -8.17 -16.76 7.06
N TRP A 263 -8.84 -16.00 6.20
CA TRP A 263 -8.35 -15.60 4.88
C TRP A 263 -7.76 -14.20 4.95
N ILE A 264 -6.57 -14.04 4.37
CA ILE A 264 -5.89 -12.75 4.25
C ILE A 264 -5.54 -12.52 2.78
N LEU A 265 -5.98 -11.39 2.24
CA LEU A 265 -5.58 -10.91 0.91
C LEU A 265 -4.71 -9.68 1.08
N GLU A 266 -3.47 -9.73 0.64
CA GLU A 266 -2.55 -8.58 0.63
C GLU A 266 -2.26 -8.20 -0.83
N TYR A 267 -2.44 -6.94 -1.20
CA TYR A 267 -2.38 -6.54 -2.60
C TYR A 267 -1.82 -5.13 -2.78
N GLU A 268 -1.33 -4.88 -3.99
CA GLU A 268 -0.95 -3.57 -4.48
C GLU A 268 -1.68 -3.31 -5.79
N LYS A 269 -2.55 -2.31 -5.84
CA LYS A 269 -3.31 -1.92 -7.04
C LYS A 269 -2.38 -1.31 -8.08
N LYS A 270 -2.68 -1.51 -9.37
CA LYS A 270 -1.98 -0.78 -10.45
C LYS A 270 -2.26 0.71 -10.46
N HIS A 271 -3.46 1.11 -10.03
CA HIS A 271 -3.90 2.51 -9.93
C HIS A 271 -5.12 2.61 -9.00
N ALA A 272 -5.46 3.82 -8.58
CA ALA A 272 -6.50 4.07 -7.57
C ALA A 272 -7.90 3.54 -7.94
N ASN A 273 -8.24 3.50 -9.24
CA ASN A 273 -9.55 3.05 -9.71
C ASN A 273 -9.75 1.53 -9.64
N VAL A 274 -8.70 0.75 -9.37
CA VAL A 274 -8.84 -0.69 -9.16
C VAL A 274 -9.62 -0.93 -7.85
N PRO A 275 -10.71 -1.71 -7.89
CA PRO A 275 -11.48 -2.00 -6.68
C PRO A 275 -10.65 -2.85 -5.71
N ASP A 276 -10.99 -2.75 -4.42
CA ASP A 276 -10.50 -3.72 -3.44
C ASP A 276 -11.09 -5.11 -3.75
N PRO A 277 -10.35 -6.21 -3.50
CA PRO A 277 -10.74 -7.56 -3.92
C PRO A 277 -11.81 -8.19 -2.99
N HIS A 278 -12.83 -7.43 -2.59
CA HIS A 278 -13.90 -7.91 -1.71
C HIS A 278 -14.66 -9.10 -2.31
N THR A 279 -14.96 -9.08 -3.61
CA THR A 279 -15.65 -10.20 -4.27
C THR A 279 -14.79 -11.46 -4.31
N LEU A 280 -13.46 -11.33 -4.32
CA LEU A 280 -12.55 -12.47 -4.21
C LEU A 280 -12.49 -13.00 -2.76
N MET A 281 -12.55 -12.12 -1.76
CA MET A 281 -12.68 -12.55 -0.37
C MET A 281 -13.96 -13.38 -0.16
N ASP A 282 -15.10 -12.92 -0.69
CA ASP A 282 -16.36 -13.67 -0.64
C ASP A 282 -16.24 -15.03 -1.36
N PHE A 283 -15.51 -15.08 -2.47
CA PHE A 283 -15.21 -16.33 -3.17
C PHE A 283 -14.43 -17.31 -2.28
N CYS A 284 -13.35 -16.87 -1.61
CA CYS A 284 -12.58 -17.70 -0.67
C CYS A 284 -13.45 -18.26 0.47
N LEU A 285 -14.32 -17.41 1.04
CA LEU A 285 -15.24 -17.82 2.10
C LEU A 285 -16.28 -18.83 1.60
N ASN A 286 -16.76 -18.70 0.36
CA ASN A 286 -17.72 -19.64 -0.20
C ASN A 286 -17.08 -20.98 -0.57
N VAL A 287 -15.84 -20.99 -1.10
CA VAL A 287 -15.07 -22.22 -1.29
C VAL A 287 -14.85 -22.94 0.05
N THR A 288 -14.58 -22.19 1.12
CA THR A 288 -14.42 -22.75 2.47
C THR A 288 -15.70 -23.47 2.94
N LYS A 289 -16.88 -22.89 2.71
CA LYS A 289 -18.18 -23.53 3.03
C LYS A 289 -18.43 -24.79 2.21
N ASP A 290 -18.02 -24.82 0.96
CA ASP A 290 -18.18 -26.01 0.10
C ASP A 290 -17.29 -27.15 0.59
N ILE A 291 -16.04 -26.86 0.95
CA ILE A 291 -15.12 -27.83 1.56
C ILE A 291 -15.72 -28.37 2.87
N GLU A 292 -16.18 -27.50 3.76
CA GLU A 292 -16.84 -27.92 5.01
C GLU A 292 -18.05 -28.82 4.73
N THR A 293 -18.93 -28.42 3.81
CA THR A 293 -20.13 -29.19 3.44
C THR A 293 -19.77 -30.56 2.85
N HIS A 294 -18.65 -30.66 2.13
CA HIS A 294 -18.16 -31.93 1.61
C HIS A 294 -17.65 -32.86 2.73
N HIS A 295 -17.03 -32.32 3.77
CA HIS A 295 -16.45 -33.07 4.89
C HIS A 295 -17.42 -33.36 6.05
N LEU A 296 -18.55 -32.66 6.15
CA LEU A 296 -19.61 -32.94 7.12
C LEU A 296 -20.61 -34.02 6.66
N LYS A 297 -20.50 -34.50 5.42
CA LYS A 297 -21.33 -35.60 4.88
C LYS A 297 -20.72 -36.97 5.16
#